data_AF-A0A1H0HVR1-F1
#
_entry.id   AF-A0A1H0HVR1-F1
#
_cell.length_a   1.000
_cell.length_b   1.000
_cell.length_c   1.000
_cell.angle_alpha   90.00
_cell.angle_beta   90.00
_cell.angle_gamma   90.00
#
_symmetry.space_group_name_H-M   'P 1'
#
loop_
_entity.id
_entity.type
_entity.pdbx_description
1 polymer ?
#
loop_
_entity_poly.entity_id
_entity_poly.type
_entity_poly.pdbx_seq_one_letter_code
_entity_poly.pdbx_strand_id
1 'polypeptide(L)'
;MVAALHPDLHFSLERGIRSIYAFVVSGQEDPRLRPYTDAWKAAAEPDTPLWEFHDSVPAVPDPTEVTVNLGATRVALADVRVHAQVEEGLVDVAVYHPALAGLEPSARAAMTFLPLDATLGERLAGERLRRVEAADTEPADSIGLLELRELVHRLAS
;
A
#
# COMPACT_ATOMS: atom_id res chain seq x y z
N MET A 1 22.35 12.60 -5.16
CA MET A 1 21.87 11.30 -4.61
C MET A 1 20.66 11.57 -3.75
N VAL A 2 19.69 10.67 -3.65
CA VAL A 2 18.45 10.87 -2.85
C VAL A 2 18.77 11.20 -1.38
N ALA A 3 19.83 10.62 -0.81
CA ALA A 3 20.32 10.97 0.53
C ALA A 3 20.72 12.45 0.72
N ALA A 4 20.95 13.20 -0.37
CA ALA A 4 21.19 14.64 -0.31
C ALA A 4 19.90 15.47 -0.17
N LEU A 5 18.72 14.85 -0.36
CA LEU A 5 17.41 15.44 -0.09
C LEU A 5 17.06 15.27 1.39
N HIS A 6 17.16 14.03 1.90
CA HIS A 6 17.03 13.69 3.32
C HIS A 6 17.63 12.29 3.57
N PRO A 7 18.33 12.03 4.69
CA PRO A 7 18.99 10.74 4.94
C PRO A 7 18.03 9.56 5.09
N ASP A 8 16.80 9.81 5.58
CA ASP A 8 15.80 8.77 5.82
C ASP A 8 14.90 8.49 4.59
N LEU A 9 15.19 9.10 3.45
CA LEU A 9 14.48 8.78 2.21
C LEU A 9 15.06 7.52 1.56
N HIS A 10 14.15 6.68 1.10
CA HIS A 10 14.47 5.47 0.36
C HIS A 10 14.20 5.69 -1.12
N PHE A 11 14.92 4.95 -1.98
CA PHE A 11 14.58 4.88 -3.39
C PHE A 11 14.67 3.45 -3.92
N SER A 12 13.80 3.14 -4.89
CA SER A 12 13.80 1.88 -5.61
C SER A 12 13.68 2.10 -7.12
N LEU A 13 14.20 1.13 -7.88
CA LEU A 13 14.04 1.02 -9.32
C LEU A 13 13.16 -0.20 -9.59
N GLU A 14 11.99 0.04 -10.15
CA GLU A 14 10.96 -0.98 -10.34
C GLU A 14 10.48 -1.03 -11.79
N ARG A 15 9.67 -2.04 -12.10
CA ARG A 15 8.94 -2.06 -13.37
C ARG A 15 7.84 -1.00 -13.29
N GLY A 16 7.75 -0.15 -14.31
CA GLY A 16 6.71 0.87 -14.35
C GLY A 16 5.32 0.29 -14.63
N ILE A 17 4.30 1.03 -14.21
CA ILE A 17 2.89 0.74 -14.47
C ILE A 17 2.51 1.24 -15.86
N ARG A 18 2.86 2.48 -16.19
CA ARG A 18 2.58 3.12 -17.50
C ARG A 18 3.84 3.24 -18.37
N SER A 19 5.00 3.10 -17.75
CA SER A 19 6.32 3.21 -18.39
C SER A 19 7.11 1.91 -18.22
N ILE A 20 8.25 1.77 -18.91
CA ILE A 20 9.10 0.58 -18.75
C ILE A 20 9.67 0.51 -17.32
N TYR A 21 10.17 1.64 -16.81
CA TYR A 21 10.79 1.74 -15.50
C TYR A 21 10.08 2.76 -14.60
N ALA A 22 10.08 2.47 -13.31
CA ALA A 22 9.65 3.39 -12.27
C ALA A 22 10.83 3.74 -11.35
N PHE A 23 11.00 5.03 -11.07
CA PHE A 23 11.87 5.52 -10.00
C PHE A 23 10.99 5.99 -8.84
N VAL A 24 11.01 5.26 -7.74
CA VAL A 24 10.20 5.56 -6.56
C VAL A 24 11.09 6.18 -5.51
N VAL A 25 10.69 7.33 -4.97
CA VAL A 25 11.24 7.90 -3.73
C VAL A 25 10.17 7.78 -2.66
N SER A 26 10.51 7.19 -1.53
CA SER A 26 9.55 6.86 -0.48
C SER A 26 10.04 7.36 0.86
N GLY A 27 9.10 7.87 1.65
CA GLY A 27 9.30 8.21 3.06
C GLY A 27 9.02 7.04 4.00
N GLN A 28 8.73 5.84 3.46
CA GLN A 28 8.32 4.66 4.21
C GLN A 28 7.19 4.99 5.20
N GLU A 29 6.16 5.66 4.68
CA GLU A 29 4.97 6.13 5.40
C GLU A 29 5.20 7.24 6.43
N ASP A 30 6.44 7.70 6.67
CA ASP A 30 6.73 8.78 7.63
C ASP A 30 6.16 10.13 7.14
N PRO A 31 5.12 10.67 7.81
CA PRO A 31 4.51 11.93 7.37
C PRO A 31 5.46 13.12 7.43
N ARG A 32 6.54 13.04 8.22
CA ARG A 32 7.56 14.10 8.33
C ARG A 32 8.41 14.21 7.07
N LEU A 33 8.48 13.14 6.27
CA LEU A 33 9.26 13.09 5.03
C LEU A 33 8.46 13.54 3.80
N ARG A 34 7.13 13.65 3.92
CA ARG A 34 6.20 14.03 2.84
C ARG A 34 6.58 15.36 2.14
N PRO A 35 6.98 16.43 2.85
CA PRO A 35 7.42 17.66 2.18
C PRO A 35 8.64 17.46 1.26
N TYR A 36 9.51 16.49 1.56
CA TYR A 36 10.70 16.20 0.75
C TYR A 36 10.34 15.39 -0.50
N THR A 37 9.45 14.41 -0.39
CA THR A 37 9.00 13.62 -1.54
C THR A 37 8.13 14.46 -2.49
N ASP A 38 7.25 15.30 -1.94
CA ASP A 38 6.44 16.27 -2.70
C ASP A 38 7.35 17.25 -3.48
N ALA A 39 8.33 17.85 -2.81
CA ALA A 39 9.27 18.78 -3.44
C ALA A 39 10.12 18.11 -4.51
N TRP A 40 10.55 16.86 -4.27
CA TRP A 40 11.28 16.07 -5.25
C TRP A 40 10.44 15.81 -6.50
N LYS A 41 9.19 15.37 -6.34
CA LYS A 41 8.31 15.05 -7.47
C LYS A 41 7.90 16.30 -8.24
N ALA A 42 7.71 17.43 -7.57
CA ALA A 42 7.43 18.71 -8.22
C ALA A 42 8.63 19.21 -9.07
N ALA A 43 9.86 18.85 -8.69
CA ALA A 43 11.08 19.17 -9.44
C ALA A 43 11.46 18.12 -10.48
N ALA A 44 10.81 16.96 -10.49
CA ALA A 44 11.11 15.87 -11.41
C ALA A 44 10.68 16.22 -12.84
N GLU A 45 11.40 15.66 -13.82
CA GLU A 45 10.95 15.72 -15.21
C GLU A 45 9.59 15.01 -15.37
N PRO A 46 8.77 15.41 -16.37
CA PRO A 46 7.55 14.69 -16.69
C PRO A 46 7.83 13.22 -17.02
N ASP A 47 6.86 12.36 -16.71
CA ASP A 47 6.93 10.95 -17.09
C ASP A 47 7.09 10.82 -18.61
N THR A 48 7.85 9.82 -19.04
CA THR A 48 8.13 9.46 -20.44
C THR A 48 7.77 7.99 -20.66
N PRO A 49 7.67 7.49 -21.90
CA PRO A 49 7.45 6.06 -22.14
C PRO A 49 8.50 5.14 -21.48
N LEU A 50 9.70 5.66 -21.21
CA LEU A 50 10.78 4.91 -20.59
C LEU A 50 10.73 4.98 -19.05
N TRP A 51 10.38 6.13 -18.49
CA TRP A 51 10.48 6.44 -17.07
C TRP A 51 9.22 7.10 -16.52
N GLU A 52 8.70 6.56 -15.41
CA GLU A 52 7.79 7.27 -14.52
C GLU A 52 8.42 7.46 -13.14
N PHE A 53 7.98 8.51 -12.46
CA PHE A 53 8.53 8.90 -11.15
C PHE A 53 7.43 8.91 -10.09
N HIS A 54 7.68 8.37 -8.91
CA HIS A 54 6.69 8.31 -7.83
C HIS A 54 7.27 8.86 -6.52
N ASP A 55 6.51 9.71 -5.83
CA ASP A 55 6.82 10.34 -4.53
C ASP A 55 6.46 9.46 -3.33
N SER A 56 5.96 8.26 -3.60
CA SER A 56 5.59 7.21 -2.65
C SER A 56 5.45 5.89 -3.40
N VAL A 57 5.45 4.76 -2.69
CA VAL A 57 5.20 3.45 -3.32
C VAL A 57 3.78 3.43 -3.90
N PRO A 58 3.62 3.26 -5.24
CA PRO A 58 2.30 3.25 -5.85
C PRO A 58 1.53 1.98 -5.51
N ALA A 59 0.20 2.06 -5.55
CA ALA A 59 -0.64 0.86 -5.54
C ALA A 59 -0.28 -0.04 -6.73
N VAL A 60 -0.35 -1.36 -6.54
CA VAL A 60 -0.25 -2.28 -7.67
C VAL A 60 -1.47 -2.11 -8.60
N PRO A 61 -1.35 -2.36 -9.91
CA PRO A 61 -2.47 -2.15 -10.83
C PRO A 61 -3.71 -2.96 -10.44
N ASP A 62 -3.54 -4.26 -10.16
CA ASP A 62 -4.60 -5.14 -9.67
C ASP A 62 -4.07 -5.98 -8.50
N PRO A 63 -4.54 -5.76 -7.25
CA PRO A 63 -4.09 -6.52 -6.10
C PRO A 63 -4.58 -7.96 -6.17
N THR A 64 -5.63 -8.29 -6.91
CA THR A 64 -6.14 -9.67 -7.02
C THR A 64 -5.18 -10.58 -7.81
N GLU A 65 -4.30 -10.01 -8.63
CA GLU A 65 -3.27 -10.75 -9.37
C GLU A 65 -1.98 -10.97 -8.55
N VAL A 66 -1.90 -10.42 -7.33
CA VAL A 66 -0.70 -10.51 -6.49
C VAL A 66 -0.75 -11.73 -5.57
N THR A 67 0.36 -12.45 -5.51
CA THR A 67 0.60 -13.50 -4.52
C THR A 67 1.80 -13.14 -3.66
N VAL A 68 1.60 -13.12 -2.33
CA VAL A 68 2.66 -12.90 -1.35
C VAL A 68 3.23 -14.24 -0.91
N ASN A 69 4.56 -14.31 -0.87
CA ASN A 69 5.28 -15.49 -0.39
C ASN A 69 5.82 -15.22 1.03
N LEU A 70 5.37 -16.01 2.00
CA LEU A 70 5.76 -15.94 3.41
C LEU A 70 6.43 -17.26 3.80
N GLY A 71 7.72 -17.37 3.51
CA GLY A 71 8.42 -18.65 3.63
C GLY A 71 7.78 -19.71 2.72
N ALA A 72 7.21 -20.76 3.31
CA ALA A 72 6.52 -21.83 2.58
C ALA A 72 5.04 -21.51 2.27
N THR A 73 4.45 -20.51 2.92
CA THR A 73 3.05 -20.15 2.74
C THR A 73 2.92 -19.16 1.58
N ARG A 74 1.98 -19.41 0.68
CA ARG A 74 1.61 -18.49 -0.39
C ARG A 74 0.21 -17.97 -0.11
N VAL A 75 0.05 -16.65 -0.15
CA VAL A 75 -1.25 -15.99 0.05
C VAL A 75 -1.59 -15.22 -1.21
N ALA A 76 -2.65 -15.60 -1.90
CA ALA A 76 -3.20 -14.80 -2.98
C ALA A 76 -3.97 -13.63 -2.36
N LEU A 77 -3.66 -12.40 -2.77
CA LEU A 77 -4.34 -11.23 -2.23
C LEU A 77 -5.81 -11.17 -2.64
N ALA A 78 -6.21 -11.87 -3.71
CA ALA A 78 -7.61 -12.07 -4.09
C ALA A 78 -8.47 -12.74 -3.00
N ASP A 79 -7.84 -13.53 -2.11
CA ASP A 79 -8.53 -14.25 -1.04
C ASP A 79 -8.59 -13.44 0.27
N VAL A 80 -7.98 -12.24 0.30
CA VAL A 80 -8.04 -11.35 1.46
C VAL A 80 -9.42 -10.71 1.55
N ARG A 81 -10.00 -10.78 2.74
CA ARG A 81 -11.27 -10.14 3.08
C ARG A 81 -11.01 -9.02 4.07
N VAL A 82 -11.70 -7.90 3.89
CA VAL A 82 -11.57 -6.76 4.79
C VAL A 82 -12.93 -6.31 5.27
N HIS A 83 -13.04 -5.99 6.56
CA HIS A 83 -14.14 -5.17 7.05
C HIS A 83 -13.63 -3.74 7.16
N ALA A 84 -14.35 -2.80 6.56
CA ALA A 84 -13.97 -1.40 6.51
C ALA A 84 -15.04 -0.54 7.17
N GLN A 85 -14.66 0.19 8.21
CA GLN A 85 -15.53 1.14 8.89
C GLN A 85 -15.05 2.56 8.62
N VAL A 86 -15.92 3.40 8.08
CA VAL A 86 -15.61 4.81 7.80
C VAL A 86 -16.07 5.67 8.96
N GLU A 87 -15.18 6.49 9.50
CA GLU A 87 -15.47 7.50 10.51
C GLU A 87 -14.67 8.78 10.23
N GLU A 88 -15.35 9.92 10.18
CA GLU A 88 -14.73 11.24 9.93
C GLU A 88 -13.81 11.31 8.69
N GLY A 89 -14.12 10.52 7.66
CA GLY A 89 -13.33 10.48 6.42
C GLY A 89 -12.03 9.65 6.51
N LEU A 90 -11.85 8.93 7.62
CA LEU A 90 -10.82 7.92 7.83
C LEU A 90 -11.46 6.53 7.84
N VAL A 91 -10.64 5.49 7.64
CA VAL A 91 -11.07 4.10 7.52
C VAL A 91 -10.33 3.24 8.54
N ASP A 92 -11.09 2.58 9.40
CA ASP A 92 -10.59 1.49 10.23
C ASP A 92 -10.83 0.17 9.48
N VAL A 93 -9.81 -0.69 9.46
CA VAL A 93 -9.79 -1.91 8.65
C VAL A 93 -9.44 -3.12 9.51
N ALA A 94 -10.31 -4.13 9.48
CA ALA A 94 -10.00 -5.46 9.98
C ALA A 94 -9.71 -6.39 8.80
N VAL A 95 -8.49 -6.93 8.74
CA VAL A 95 -8.00 -7.77 7.64
C VAL A 95 -8.09 -9.24 8.02
N TYR A 96 -8.75 -10.02 7.19
CA TYR A 96 -8.92 -11.45 7.34
C TYR A 96 -8.32 -12.21 6.16
N HIS A 97 -7.62 -13.29 6.49
CA HIS A 97 -7.33 -14.39 5.59
C HIS A 97 -7.13 -15.66 6.43
N PRO A 98 -7.65 -16.83 6.03
CA PRO A 98 -7.55 -18.07 6.84
C PRO A 98 -6.13 -18.43 7.26
N ALA A 99 -5.14 -18.15 6.40
CA ALA A 99 -3.74 -18.44 6.71
C ALA A 99 -3.15 -17.60 7.86
N LEU A 100 -3.70 -16.42 8.19
CA LEU A 100 -3.16 -15.53 9.23
C LEU A 100 -3.03 -16.21 10.58
N ALA A 101 -3.97 -17.10 10.92
CA ALA A 101 -4.01 -17.79 12.20
C ALA A 101 -2.81 -18.72 12.42
N GLY A 102 -2.19 -19.20 11.33
CA GLY A 102 -1.03 -20.09 11.36
C GLY A 102 0.31 -19.40 11.11
N LEU A 103 0.33 -18.07 10.95
CA LEU A 103 1.56 -17.32 10.71
C LEU A 103 2.27 -16.95 12.02
N GLU A 104 3.60 -16.96 11.96
CA GLU A 104 4.43 -16.36 13.00
C GLU A 104 4.11 -14.87 13.18
N PRO A 105 4.28 -14.29 14.39
CA PRO A 105 3.83 -12.93 14.69
C PRO A 105 4.29 -11.85 13.70
N SER A 106 5.53 -11.92 13.22
CA SER A 106 6.07 -10.97 12.24
C SER A 106 5.43 -11.11 10.86
N ALA A 107 5.21 -12.34 10.39
CA ALA A 107 4.54 -12.61 9.12
C ALA A 107 3.04 -12.26 9.19
N ARG A 108 2.40 -12.53 10.34
CA ARG A 108 1.03 -12.09 10.60
C ARG A 108 0.91 -10.58 10.57
N ALA A 109 1.82 -9.86 11.25
CA ALA A 109 1.84 -8.41 11.22
C ALA A 109 2.04 -7.88 9.79
N ALA A 110 3.02 -8.41 9.04
CA ALA A 110 3.24 -8.00 7.65
C ALA A 110 1.99 -8.20 6.77
N MET A 111 1.31 -9.35 6.89
CA MET A 111 0.10 -9.63 6.12
C MET A 111 -1.14 -8.85 6.55
N THR A 112 -1.10 -8.17 7.68
CA THR A 112 -2.16 -7.23 8.07
C THR A 112 -2.09 -5.94 7.25
N PHE A 113 -0.88 -5.47 6.91
CA PHE A 113 -0.68 -4.17 6.23
C PHE A 113 -0.43 -4.33 4.74
N LEU A 114 0.42 -5.28 4.34
CA LEU A 114 0.86 -5.46 2.96
C LEU A 114 -0.29 -5.53 1.94
N PRO A 115 -1.40 -6.26 2.16
CA PRO A 115 -2.52 -6.25 1.23
C PRO A 115 -3.12 -4.85 1.03
N LEU A 116 -3.15 -4.03 2.07
CA LEU A 116 -3.68 -2.67 2.03
C LEU A 116 -2.71 -1.74 1.29
N ASP A 117 -1.41 -1.87 1.53
CA ASP A 117 -0.37 -1.07 0.86
C ASP A 117 -0.33 -1.39 -0.63
N ALA A 118 -0.39 -2.68 -0.99
CA ALA A 118 -0.52 -3.10 -2.39
C ALA A 118 -1.78 -2.51 -3.02
N THR A 119 -2.88 -2.45 -2.28
CA THR A 119 -4.19 -2.01 -2.78
C THR A 119 -4.27 -0.49 -2.96
N LEU A 120 -3.77 0.28 -2.00
CA LEU A 120 -3.96 1.74 -1.92
C LEU A 120 -2.70 2.53 -2.29
N GLY A 121 -1.53 1.91 -2.20
CA GLY A 121 -0.25 2.61 -2.23
C GLY A 121 0.04 3.31 -0.92
N GLU A 122 1.31 3.60 -0.67
CA GLU A 122 1.83 4.18 0.57
C GLU A 122 1.10 5.48 0.94
N ARG A 123 0.94 6.38 -0.04
CA ARG A 123 0.38 7.71 0.22
C ARG A 123 -1.06 7.66 0.68
N LEU A 124 -1.92 7.00 -0.09
CA LEU A 124 -3.35 6.94 0.19
C LEU A 124 -3.63 6.10 1.43
N ALA A 125 -2.87 5.01 1.63
CA ALA A 125 -2.93 4.23 2.86
C ALA A 125 -2.64 5.11 4.08
N GLY A 126 -1.50 5.82 4.10
CA GLY A 126 -1.12 6.68 5.22
C GLY A 126 -2.01 7.91 5.44
N GLU A 127 -2.78 8.35 4.43
CA GLU A 127 -3.72 9.47 4.56
C GLU A 127 -5.11 9.04 5.07
N ARG A 128 -5.51 7.79 4.82
CA ARG A 128 -6.90 7.36 5.02
C ARG A 128 -7.06 6.23 6.02
N LEU A 129 -6.07 5.37 6.19
CA LEU A 129 -6.13 4.29 7.16
C LEU A 129 -5.76 4.83 8.55
N ARG A 130 -6.59 4.50 9.54
CA ARG A 130 -6.39 4.96 10.92
C ARG A 130 -6.05 3.80 11.86
N ARG A 131 -6.95 2.83 11.97
CA ARG A 131 -6.71 1.58 12.71
C ARG A 131 -6.70 0.42 11.74
N VAL A 132 -5.65 -0.40 11.80
CA VAL A 132 -5.58 -1.64 11.03
C VAL A 132 -5.29 -2.80 11.99
N GLU A 133 -6.06 -3.86 11.89
CA GLU A 133 -5.87 -5.06 12.70
C GLU A 133 -6.13 -6.35 11.92
N ALA A 134 -5.55 -7.45 12.37
CA ALA A 134 -5.87 -8.77 11.86
C ALA A 134 -7.11 -9.33 12.56
N ALA A 135 -8.11 -9.74 11.78
CA ALA A 135 -9.26 -10.48 12.30
C ALA A 135 -8.94 -11.99 12.37
N ASP A 136 -9.30 -12.63 13.49
CA ASP A 136 -9.11 -14.08 13.68
C ASP A 136 -10.18 -14.91 12.94
N THR A 137 -11.35 -14.33 12.71
CA THR A 137 -12.47 -14.92 11.96
C THR A 137 -12.91 -13.95 10.88
N GLU A 138 -13.46 -14.47 9.78
CA GLU A 138 -13.99 -13.62 8.72
C GLU A 138 -15.12 -12.72 9.28
N PRO A 139 -14.97 -11.38 9.23
CA PRO A 139 -16.02 -10.48 9.67
C PRO A 139 -17.27 -10.60 8.79
N ALA A 140 -18.45 -10.33 9.36
CA ALA A 140 -19.64 -10.11 8.57
C ALA A 140 -19.47 -8.86 7.67
N ASP A 141 -20.14 -8.87 6.52
CA ASP A 141 -20.09 -7.77 5.53
C ASP A 141 -18.67 -7.44 5.07
N SER A 142 -17.82 -8.48 4.96
CA SER A 142 -16.47 -8.34 4.41
C SER A 142 -16.51 -8.03 2.92
N ILE A 143 -15.61 -7.16 2.48
CA ILE A 143 -15.42 -6.77 1.08
C ILE A 143 -14.05 -7.25 0.58
N GLY A 144 -13.88 -7.27 -0.74
CA GLY A 144 -12.58 -7.53 -1.37
C GLY A 144 -11.68 -6.29 -1.40
N LEU A 145 -10.42 -6.47 -1.76
CA LEU A 145 -9.43 -5.38 -1.86
C LEU A 145 -9.79 -4.33 -2.91
N LEU A 146 -10.36 -4.73 -4.05
CA LEU A 146 -10.79 -3.78 -5.09
C LEU A 146 -11.95 -2.90 -4.61
N GLU A 147 -12.91 -3.47 -3.89
CA GLU A 147 -14.03 -2.71 -3.29
C GLU A 147 -13.53 -1.73 -2.21
N LEU A 148 -12.53 -2.13 -1.41
CA LEU A 148 -11.86 -1.23 -0.48
C LEU A 148 -11.20 -0.06 -1.20
N ARG A 149 -10.44 -0.33 -2.28
CA ARG A 149 -9.80 0.71 -3.10
C ARG A 149 -10.82 1.74 -3.57
N GLU A 150 -11.95 1.29 -4.12
CA GLU A 150 -13.01 2.18 -4.56
C GLU A 150 -13.61 3.00 -3.41
N LEU A 151 -13.86 2.36 -2.26
CA LEU A 151 -14.35 3.02 -1.06
C LEU A 151 -13.42 4.16 -0.63
N VAL A 152 -12.12 3.89 -0.52
CA VAL A 152 -11.13 4.87 -0.07
C VAL A 152 -10.98 6.01 -1.08
N HIS A 153 -10.98 5.72 -2.39
CA HIS A 153 -10.92 6.78 -3.41
C HIS A 153 -12.14 7.71 -3.36
N ARG A 154 -13.34 7.21 -3.08
CA ARG A 154 -14.54 8.05 -2.91
C ARG A 154 -14.45 9.01 -1.72
N LEU A 155 -13.61 8.72 -0.73
CA LEU A 155 -13.36 9.62 0.41
C LEU A 155 -12.27 10.66 0.10
N ALA A 156 -11.46 10.42 -0.93
CA ALA A 156 -10.37 11.29 -1.36
C ALA A 156 -10.79 12.31 -2.43
N SER A 157 -11.95 12.13 -3.05
CA SER A 157 -12.56 13.01 -4.06
C SER A 157 -13.33 14.19 -3.47
#